data_AF-A0AA38J2Z8-F1
#
_entry.id   AF-A0AA38J2Z8-F1
#
_cell.length_a   1.000
_cell.length_b   1.000
_cell.length_c   1.000
_cell.angle_alpha   90.00
_cell.angle_beta   90.00
_cell.angle_gamma   90.00
#
_symmetry.space_group_name_H-M   'P 1'
#
loop_
_entity.id
_entity.type
_entity.pdbx_description
1 polymer ?
#
loop_
_entity_poly.entity_id
_entity_poly.type
_entity_poly.pdbx_seq_one_letter_code
_entity_poly.pdbx_strand_id
1 'polypeptide(L)'
;MKKKQREAKSKHSKNKLEQKSTTEPPDSEEEESFSKWLRSSEGLENLKLFVIGNSVLIFLLVSWPQIKETLETAYYMYIEYQNNVSLTNQ
;
A
#
# COMPACT_ATOMS: atom_id res chain seq x y z
N MET A 1 38.39 -64.15 -24.77
CA MET A 1 38.00 -63.15 -25.80
C MET A 1 38.33 -61.74 -25.30
N LYS A 2 39.00 -60.93 -26.15
CA LYS A 2 39.00 -59.44 -26.26
C LYS A 2 39.30 -58.59 -25.00
N LYS A 3 40.52 -58.00 -24.86
CA LYS A 3 40.91 -56.62 -25.28
C LYS A 3 39.89 -55.52 -24.94
N LYS A 4 40.28 -54.51 -24.13
CA LYS A 4 40.49 -53.11 -24.61
C LYS A 4 40.87 -52.12 -23.51
N GLN A 5 41.97 -51.41 -23.75
CA GLN A 5 42.26 -50.05 -23.28
C GLN A 5 41.10 -49.08 -23.57
N ARG A 6 41.00 -47.99 -22.80
CA ARG A 6 41.18 -46.62 -23.34
C ARG A 6 41.05 -45.53 -22.27
N GLU A 7 42.11 -44.73 -22.23
CA GLU A 7 42.17 -43.35 -21.76
C GLU A 7 41.18 -42.45 -22.49
N ALA A 8 40.70 -41.39 -21.83
CA ALA A 8 40.44 -40.06 -22.39
C ALA A 8 40.00 -39.13 -21.23
N LYS A 9 40.89 -38.34 -20.63
CA LYS A 9 41.26 -36.98 -21.03
C LYS A 9 40.08 -36.05 -21.39
N SER A 10 40.02 -34.99 -20.59
CA SER A 10 39.96 -33.58 -21.04
C SER A 10 38.60 -33.01 -21.41
N LYS A 11 38.23 -31.93 -20.72
CA LYS A 11 37.96 -30.56 -21.22
C LYS A 11 37.32 -29.76 -20.07
N HIS A 12 37.97 -28.75 -19.50
CA HIS A 12 38.23 -27.40 -20.03
C HIS A 12 36.97 -26.59 -20.37
N SER A 13 36.94 -25.40 -19.77
CA SER A 13 36.29 -24.15 -20.17
C SER A 13 34.84 -23.85 -19.76
N LYS A 14 34.77 -22.92 -18.80
CA LYS A 14 34.16 -21.58 -18.86
C LYS A 14 32.66 -21.45 -19.21
N ASN A 15 32.04 -20.63 -18.36
CA ASN A 15 30.89 -19.74 -18.60
C ASN A 15 29.54 -20.38 -18.92
N LYS A 16 28.62 -20.30 -17.95
CA LYS A 16 27.31 -19.72 -18.24
C LYS A 16 26.67 -19.21 -16.96
N LEU A 17 26.20 -17.96 -17.02
CA LEU A 17 25.25 -17.40 -16.07
C LEU A 17 24.19 -18.46 -15.76
N GLU A 18 24.01 -18.75 -14.47
CA GLU A 18 22.92 -19.58 -14.00
C GLU A 18 21.61 -18.82 -14.20
N GLN A 19 21.05 -19.04 -15.38
CA GLN A 19 19.62 -18.95 -15.64
C GLN A 19 18.95 -19.99 -14.74
N LYS A 20 18.57 -19.58 -13.53
CA LYS A 20 17.72 -20.37 -12.63
C LYS A 20 16.31 -20.38 -13.21
N SER A 21 16.07 -21.23 -14.20
CA SER A 21 14.73 -21.74 -14.51
C SER A 21 14.34 -22.70 -13.39
N THR A 22 13.80 -22.17 -12.30
CA THR A 22 13.08 -22.99 -11.33
C THR A 22 11.64 -23.08 -11.80
N THR A 23 11.32 -24.24 -12.36
CA THR A 23 10.00 -24.88 -12.38
C THR A 23 8.96 -24.13 -11.53
N GLU A 24 8.11 -23.36 -12.20
CA GLU A 24 6.90 -22.77 -11.61
C GLU A 24 5.88 -23.90 -11.36
N PRO A 25 5.36 -24.06 -10.14
CA PRO A 25 4.20 -24.90 -9.88
C PRO A 25 2.94 -24.23 -10.50
N PRO A 26 2.02 -25.01 -11.11
CA PRO A 26 0.92 -24.47 -11.92
C PRO A 26 -0.26 -23.86 -11.11
N ASP A 27 -0.02 -23.33 -9.92
CA ASP A 27 -1.07 -22.74 -9.05
C ASP A 27 -0.61 -21.48 -8.29
N SER A 28 0.51 -20.86 -8.67
CA SER A 28 1.06 -19.66 -8.01
C SER A 28 0.93 -18.37 -8.82
N GLU A 29 0.07 -18.35 -9.84
CA GLU A 29 -0.06 -17.17 -10.73
C GLU A 29 -0.77 -15.99 -10.05
N GLU A 30 -1.62 -16.23 -9.05
CA GLU A 30 -2.42 -15.18 -8.39
C GLU A 30 -1.60 -14.37 -7.37
N GLU A 31 -0.73 -15.01 -6.57
CA GLU A 31 0.09 -14.30 -5.57
C GLU A 31 1.20 -13.46 -6.21
N GLU A 32 1.78 -13.90 -7.33
CA GLU A 32 2.72 -13.06 -8.07
C GLU A 32 2.03 -11.91 -8.79
N SER A 33 0.78 -12.08 -9.21
CA SER A 33 0.02 -11.08 -9.97
C SER A 33 -0.23 -9.80 -9.18
N PHE A 34 -0.57 -9.87 -7.90
CA PHE A 34 -0.74 -8.66 -7.08
C PHE A 34 0.58 -7.92 -6.87
N SER A 35 1.70 -8.63 -6.60
CA SER A 35 3.01 -7.97 -6.46
C SER A 35 3.50 -7.36 -7.77
N LYS A 36 3.20 -8.01 -8.89
CA LYS A 36 3.49 -7.55 -10.25
C LYS A 36 2.62 -6.33 -10.61
N TRP A 37 1.37 -6.32 -10.16
CA TRP A 37 0.46 -5.18 -10.28
C TRP A 37 0.90 -4.00 -9.40
N LEU A 38 1.32 -4.22 -8.15
CA LEU A 38 1.86 -3.16 -7.28
C LEU A 38 3.11 -2.47 -7.88
N ARG A 39 3.90 -3.20 -8.66
CA ARG A 39 5.06 -2.67 -9.40
C ARG A 39 4.71 -2.07 -10.76
N SER A 40 3.49 -2.30 -11.24
CA SER A 40 2.99 -1.66 -12.45
C SER A 40 2.69 -0.19 -12.16
N SER A 41 2.68 0.65 -13.20
CA SER A 41 2.33 2.07 -13.06
C SER A 41 0.92 2.24 -12.48
N GLU A 42 0.00 1.37 -12.87
CA GLU A 42 -1.40 1.38 -12.44
C GLU A 42 -1.56 0.99 -10.97
N GLY A 43 -0.86 -0.04 -10.49
CA GLY A 43 -0.92 -0.42 -9.08
C GLY A 43 -0.27 0.62 -8.16
N LEU A 44 0.76 1.33 -8.64
CA LEU A 44 1.37 2.42 -7.88
C LEU A 44 0.42 3.62 -7.71
N GLU A 45 -0.34 3.95 -8.76
CA GLU A 45 -1.36 5.01 -8.71
C GLU A 45 -2.51 4.63 -7.77
N ASN A 46 -3.01 3.39 -7.88
CA ASN A 46 -4.09 2.90 -7.01
C ASN A 46 -3.65 2.79 -5.53
N LEU A 47 -2.40 2.40 -5.26
CA LEU A 47 -1.87 2.38 -3.91
C LEU A 47 -1.78 3.80 -3.31
N LYS A 48 -1.34 4.79 -4.09
CA LYS A 48 -1.31 6.19 -3.64
C LYS A 48 -2.69 6.70 -3.29
N LEU A 49 -3.69 6.40 -4.12
CA LEU A 49 -5.08 6.77 -3.83
C LEU A 49 -5.59 6.13 -2.54
N PHE A 50 -5.27 4.85 -2.31
CA PHE A 50 -5.62 4.16 -1.06
C PHE A 50 -4.96 4.81 0.17
N VAL A 51 -3.68 5.15 0.07
CA VAL A 51 -2.95 5.82 1.17
C VAL A 51 -3.50 7.22 1.43
N ILE A 52 -3.79 8.00 0.38
CA ILE A 52 -4.39 9.34 0.51
C ILE A 52 -5.78 9.23 1.13
N GLY A 53 -6.61 8.30 0.64
CA GLY A 53 -7.95 8.07 1.18
C GLY A 53 -7.93 7.71 2.66
N ASN A 54 -7.06 6.78 3.07
CA ASN A 54 -6.89 6.43 4.48
C ASN A 54 -6.36 7.59 5.32
N SER A 55 -5.48 8.42 4.76
CA SER A 55 -4.96 9.60 5.45
C SER A 55 -6.06 10.64 5.70
N VAL A 56 -6.93 10.88 4.70
CA VAL A 56 -8.10 11.76 4.86
C VAL A 56 -9.08 11.17 5.87
N LEU A 57 -9.32 9.87 5.82
CA LEU A 57 -10.23 9.21 6.76
C LEU A 57 -9.73 9.33 8.20
N ILE A 58 -8.43 9.08 8.44
CA ILE A 58 -7.79 9.26 9.75
C ILE A 58 -7.90 10.72 10.20
N PHE A 59 -7.63 11.67 9.30
CA PHE A 59 -7.76 13.10 9.60
C PHE A 59 -9.17 13.47 10.04
N LEU A 60 -10.19 12.99 9.33
CA LEU A 60 -11.58 13.21 9.68
C LEU A 60 -11.93 12.57 11.03
N LEU A 61 -11.51 11.32 11.26
CA LEU A 61 -11.77 10.59 12.51
C LEU A 61 -11.15 11.31 13.72
N VAL A 62 -9.90 11.76 13.60
CA VAL A 62 -9.18 12.46 14.68
C VAL A 62 -9.71 13.88 14.88
N SER A 63 -10.06 14.57 13.80
CA SER A 63 -10.55 15.95 13.87
C SER A 63 -12.04 16.05 14.25
N TRP A 64 -12.82 15.00 14.04
CA TRP A 64 -14.26 14.96 14.34
C TRP A 64 -14.62 15.38 15.78
N PRO A 65 -14.00 14.83 16.85
CA PRO A 65 -14.30 15.27 18.21
C PRO A 65 -13.98 16.77 18.43
N GLN A 66 -12.86 17.25 17.89
CA GLN A 66 -12.45 18.66 18.03
C GLN A 66 -13.42 19.61 17.31
N ILE A 67 -13.90 19.22 16.12
CA ILE A 67 -14.90 19.97 15.38
C ILE A 67 -16.21 20.03 16.16
N LYS A 68 -16.64 18.91 16.76
CA LYS A 68 -17.85 18.88 17.58
C LYS A 68 -17.75 19.82 18.78
N GLU A 69 -16.67 19.76 19.56
CA GLU A 69 -16.46 20.64 20.70
C GLU A 69 -16.45 22.11 20.29
N THR A 70 -15.80 22.43 19.17
CA THR A 70 -15.73 23.80 18.65
C THR A 70 -17.13 24.30 18.23
N LEU A 71 -17.90 23.48 17.53
CA LEU A 71 -19.26 23.84 17.08
C LEU A 71 -20.22 24.00 18.25
N GLU A 72 -20.14 23.11 19.24
CA GLU A 72 -20.95 23.18 20.45
C GLU A 72 -20.63 24.46 21.24
N THR A 73 -19.34 24.76 21.45
CA THR A 73 -18.91 25.99 22.12
C THR A 73 -19.38 27.24 21.37
N ALA A 74 -19.23 27.26 20.05
CA ALA A 74 -19.69 28.38 19.23
C ALA A 74 -21.22 28.54 19.27
N TYR A 75 -21.97 27.45 19.30
CA TYR A 75 -23.42 27.45 19.41
C TYR A 75 -23.89 28.04 20.75
N TYR A 76 -23.27 27.65 21.87
CA TYR A 76 -23.57 28.24 23.18
C TYR A 76 -23.28 29.74 23.21
N MET A 77 -22.13 30.17 22.70
CA MET A 77 -21.81 31.60 22.62
C MET A 77 -22.81 32.38 21.76
N TYR A 78 -23.27 31.78 20.65
CA TYR A 78 -24.25 32.41 19.77
C TYR A 78 -25.61 32.59 20.47
N ILE A 79 -26.08 31.58 21.19
CA ILE A 79 -27.33 31.65 21.95
C ILE A 79 -27.22 32.68 23.08
N GLU A 80 -26.12 32.66 23.83
CA GLU A 80 -25.90 33.60 24.93
C GLU A 80 -25.88 35.05 24.43
N TYR A 81 -25.23 35.29 23.29
CA TYR A 81 -25.24 36.59 22.64
C TYR A 81 -26.67 37.06 22.29
N GLN A 82 -27.48 36.21 21.65
CA GLN A 82 -28.86 36.53 21.30
C GLN A 82 -29.75 36.80 22.53
N ASN A 83 -29.61 36.01 23.58
CA ASN A 83 -30.36 36.19 24.82
C ASN A 83 -30.02 37.52 25.49
N ASN A 84 -28.73 37.86 25.59
CA ASN A 84 -28.28 39.11 26.19
C ASN A 84 -28.75 40.34 25.39
N VAL A 85 -28.69 40.29 24.06
CA VAL A 85 -29.22 41.36 23.19
C VAL A 85 -30.73 41.54 23.38
N SER A 86 -31.48 40.45 23.55
CA SER A 86 -32.94 40.51 23.79
C SER A 86 -33.29 41.14 25.14
N LEU A 87 -32.49 40.91 26.18
CA LEU A 87 -32.68 41.49 27.52
C LEU A 87 -32.33 42.98 27.59
N THR A 88 -31.39 43.46 26.76
CA THR A 88 -31.06 44.90 26.69
C THR A 88 -32.04 45.75 25.89
N ASN A 89 -32.94 45.14 25.10
CA ASN A 89 -33.91 45.85 24.27
C ASN A 89 -35.33 45.86 24.87
N GLN A 90 -35.47 45.46 26.14
CA GLN A 90 -36.72 45.53 26.91
C GLN A 90 -36.60 46.59 28.01
#